data_AF-A0A918FFK7-F1
#
_entry.id   AF-A0A918FFK7-F1
#
_cell.length_a   1.000
_cell.length_b   1.000
_cell.length_c   1.000
_cell.angle_alpha   90.00
_cell.angle_beta   90.00
_cell.angle_gamma   90.00
#
_symmetry.space_group_name_H-M   'P 1'
#
loop_
_entity.id
_entity.type
_entity.pdbx_description
1 polymer ?
#
loop_
_entity_poly.entity_id
_entity_poly.type
_entity_poly.pdbx_seq_one_letter_code
_entity_poly.pdbx_strand_id
1 'polypeptide(L)'
;MPATLQNGNAGRVTATRAAHRAIRALRVAHGRPVMFVQSGGCCDGSDPMCFPGGEFALGEGDMLLGVLDGGTFHIDADLYEALGRPRLVLDVEEGTPGGFSLAAGDGLRFVTRIEDPAESRVPAYTPVEEQIMKAAVVTDLGKPLEIQDLPVPEPGPGQVLVRMEASGLCHTDIHAAHGDWPVKPQPPFIPGHEGVGPVQAVGEGVSAELVGKRVAIPWLGSSCGTCRYCVSGWETLCESQVNSGYSVDGCYAEYAVADAGAVVPVPEGVSSFDAAPLTCAGVTTYKAIKVARVVPAERVAVFGVGGLGHLAVQYARLVGGFVTAVDLEPDKLGLAHRLGADQIVNARTHDPVEEIKKAGGADVAVVLAASPKAFEQAYRSLNRGGRLVMVGLPADNAAINVPIFETVLSGISVIGSIVGTRQDLSEVFALHAAGRTQVIAEPRRLDEVNESFDEVLGGRAEARLVFEF
;
A
#
# COMPACT_ATOMS: atom_id res chain seq x y z
N MET A 1 -5.52 44.68 9.37
CA MET A 1 -6.45 43.93 10.24
C MET A 1 -7.53 44.90 10.68
N PRO A 2 -8.79 44.59 10.39
CA PRO A 2 -9.78 44.71 11.46
C PRO A 2 -10.80 43.56 11.49
N ALA A 3 -11.46 43.47 12.65
CA ALA A 3 -12.57 42.61 13.05
C ALA A 3 -12.29 41.09 13.11
N THR A 4 -12.36 40.58 14.33
CA THR A 4 -12.25 39.18 14.76
C THR A 4 -13.11 38.23 13.93
N LEU A 5 -12.47 37.51 13.01
CA LEU A 5 -12.98 36.25 12.45
C LEU A 5 -13.28 35.31 13.62
N GLN A 6 -14.56 34.99 13.84
CA GLN A 6 -14.92 33.95 14.81
C GLN A 6 -14.41 32.60 14.29
N ASN A 7 -13.21 32.22 14.74
CA ASN A 7 -12.60 30.93 14.50
C ASN A 7 -13.43 29.83 15.18
N GLY A 8 -14.44 29.30 14.48
CA GLY A 8 -15.27 28.20 14.99
C GLY A 8 -15.85 27.26 13.94
N ASN A 9 -16.00 27.68 12.68
CA ASN A 9 -16.82 26.96 11.69
C ASN A 9 -16.09 26.51 10.41
N ALA A 10 -14.75 26.39 10.44
CA ALA A 10 -14.00 25.86 9.30
C ALA A 10 -14.44 24.42 8.96
N GLY A 11 -14.68 24.14 7.66
CA GLY A 11 -15.09 22.82 7.17
C GLY A 11 -16.60 22.66 6.93
N ARG A 12 -17.33 23.79 6.82
CA ARG A 12 -18.77 23.82 6.50
C ARG A 12 -19.07 24.15 5.03
N VAL A 13 -18.03 24.16 4.19
CA VAL A 13 -18.15 24.34 2.74
C VAL A 13 -17.32 23.28 2.01
N THR A 14 -17.86 22.73 0.93
CA THR A 14 -17.18 21.84 -0.03
C THR A 14 -17.40 22.36 -1.45
N ALA A 15 -16.72 21.80 -2.45
CA ALA A 15 -16.93 22.16 -3.86
C ALA A 15 -16.94 20.92 -4.76
N THR A 16 -17.70 20.98 -5.85
CA THR A 16 -17.63 19.95 -6.89
C THR A 16 -16.30 20.01 -7.65
N ARG A 17 -15.93 18.93 -8.36
CA ARG A 17 -14.73 18.93 -9.22
C ARG A 17 -14.74 20.06 -10.25
N ALA A 18 -15.91 20.42 -10.77
CA ALA A 18 -16.06 21.49 -11.74
C ALA A 18 -15.80 22.85 -11.10
N ALA A 19 -16.37 23.11 -9.91
CA ALA A 19 -16.08 24.31 -9.13
C ALA A 19 -14.59 24.41 -8.72
N HIS A 20 -13.97 23.32 -8.27
CA HIS A 20 -12.53 23.28 -7.97
C HIS A 20 -11.67 23.72 -9.17
N ARG A 21 -11.98 23.23 -10.37
CA ARG A 21 -11.28 23.67 -11.60
C ARG A 21 -11.51 25.15 -11.89
N ALA A 22 -12.75 25.63 -11.78
CA ALA A 22 -13.10 27.02 -12.03
C ALA A 22 -12.40 27.99 -11.05
N ILE A 23 -12.33 27.65 -9.76
CA ILE A 23 -11.63 28.44 -8.73
C ILE A 23 -10.14 28.56 -9.08
N ARG A 24 -9.48 27.44 -9.43
CA ARG A 24 -8.06 27.43 -9.80
C ARG A 24 -7.82 28.27 -11.06
N ALA A 25 -8.67 28.11 -12.08
CA ALA A 25 -8.56 28.88 -13.32
C ALA A 25 -8.71 30.39 -13.07
N LEU A 26 -9.69 30.79 -12.25
CA LEU A 26 -9.86 32.19 -11.86
C LEU A 26 -8.66 32.75 -11.12
N ARG A 27 -8.10 32.00 -10.16
CA ARG A 27 -6.90 32.44 -9.43
C ARG A 27 -5.71 32.65 -10.36
N VAL A 28 -5.53 31.76 -11.34
CA VAL A 28 -4.49 31.90 -12.36
C VAL A 28 -4.75 33.13 -13.24
N ALA A 29 -5.99 33.33 -13.69
CA ALA A 29 -6.36 34.45 -14.55
C ALA A 29 -6.22 35.82 -13.86
N HIS A 30 -6.58 35.91 -12.57
CA HIS A 30 -6.60 37.17 -11.81
C HIS A 30 -5.31 37.44 -11.03
N GLY A 31 -4.42 36.45 -10.90
CA GLY A 31 -3.14 36.57 -10.19
C GLY A 31 -3.27 36.84 -8.69
N ARG A 32 -4.46 36.69 -8.11
CA ARG A 32 -4.72 36.92 -6.67
C ARG A 32 -5.80 35.95 -6.14
N PRO A 33 -5.90 35.75 -4.80
CA PRO A 33 -6.95 34.92 -4.22
C PRO A 33 -8.34 35.39 -4.62
N VAL A 34 -9.30 34.47 -4.67
CA VAL A 34 -10.71 34.76 -4.94
C VAL A 34 -11.49 34.55 -3.63
N MET A 35 -12.45 35.42 -3.34
CA MET A 35 -13.33 35.30 -2.19
C MET A 35 -14.76 35.06 -2.65
N PHE A 36 -15.45 34.19 -1.94
CA PHE A 36 -16.86 33.85 -2.14
C PHE A 36 -17.66 34.32 -0.92
N VAL A 37 -18.77 35.00 -1.16
CA VAL A 37 -19.69 35.47 -0.12
C VAL A 37 -21.11 35.02 -0.49
N GLN A 38 -21.72 34.21 0.36
CA GLN A 38 -23.08 33.76 0.15
C GLN A 38 -24.06 34.88 0.49
N SER A 39 -24.77 35.39 -0.52
CA SER A 39 -25.88 36.33 -0.32
C SER A 39 -27.22 35.60 -0.27
N GLY A 40 -28.14 36.04 0.61
CA GLY A 40 -29.51 35.53 0.70
C GLY A 40 -30.50 36.17 -0.30
N GLY A 41 -30.07 36.42 -1.54
CA GLY A 41 -30.86 37.16 -2.53
C GLY A 41 -32.23 36.53 -2.80
N CYS A 42 -33.27 37.37 -2.84
CA CYS A 42 -34.65 36.98 -3.12
C CYS A 42 -34.80 36.37 -4.53
N CYS A 43 -35.42 35.18 -4.57
CA CYS A 43 -35.94 34.48 -5.75
C CYS A 43 -34.92 33.59 -6.52
N ASP A 44 -35.16 32.29 -6.43
CA ASP A 44 -34.71 31.17 -7.31
C ASP A 44 -33.28 30.61 -7.21
N GLY A 45 -32.67 30.64 -6.03
CA GLY A 45 -31.46 29.85 -5.74
C GLY A 45 -30.25 30.70 -5.39
N SER A 46 -29.55 30.29 -4.35
CA SER A 46 -28.46 30.99 -3.69
C SER A 46 -27.20 31.09 -4.56
N ASP A 47 -27.11 32.10 -5.42
CA ASP A 47 -25.87 32.44 -6.13
C ASP A 47 -24.84 33.03 -5.14
N PRO A 48 -23.62 32.49 -5.07
CA PRO A 48 -22.54 33.11 -4.33
C PRO A 48 -21.99 34.32 -5.11
N MET A 49 -21.76 35.42 -4.39
CA MET A 49 -20.95 36.51 -4.91
C MET A 49 -19.49 36.08 -4.90
N CYS A 50 -18.78 36.21 -6.02
CA CYS A 50 -17.36 35.85 -6.11
C CYS A 50 -16.54 36.96 -6.76
N PHE A 51 -15.44 37.35 -6.13
CA PHE A 51 -14.65 38.50 -6.55
C PHE A 51 -13.17 38.35 -6.12
N PRO A 52 -12.24 39.12 -6.73
CA PRO A 52 -10.85 39.10 -6.32
C PRO A 52 -10.68 39.56 -4.86
N GLY A 53 -9.87 38.85 -4.08
CA GLY A 53 -9.67 39.10 -2.66
C GLY A 53 -9.26 40.56 -2.39
N GLY A 54 -9.97 41.20 -1.47
CA GLY A 54 -9.79 42.61 -1.09
C GLY A 54 -10.66 43.61 -1.85
N GLU A 55 -11.42 43.19 -2.87
CA GLU A 55 -12.31 44.09 -3.63
C GLU A 55 -13.73 44.22 -3.05
N PHE A 56 -14.13 43.31 -2.16
CA PHE A 56 -15.36 43.40 -1.38
C PHE A 56 -15.00 43.45 0.10
N ALA A 57 -15.69 44.30 0.85
CA ALA A 57 -15.54 44.38 2.29
C ALA A 57 -16.48 43.37 2.96
N LEU A 58 -15.92 42.50 3.81
CA LEU A 58 -16.71 41.68 4.73
C LEU A 58 -17.24 42.58 5.86
N GLY A 59 -18.52 42.45 6.18
CA GLY A 59 -19.16 43.12 7.31
C GLY A 59 -18.83 42.45 8.64
N GLU A 60 -19.16 43.11 9.76
CA GLU A 60 -18.96 42.55 11.11
C GLU A 60 -19.82 41.29 11.38
N GLY A 61 -20.89 41.09 10.60
CA GLY A 61 -21.76 39.91 10.67
C GLY A 61 -21.31 38.74 9.80
N ASP A 62 -20.33 38.90 8.91
CA ASP A 62 -19.89 37.82 8.02
C ASP A 62 -18.93 36.86 8.73
N MET A 63 -19.10 35.56 8.48
CA MET A 63 -18.29 34.50 9.05
C MET A 63 -17.65 33.59 8.00
N LEU A 64 -16.44 33.09 8.29
CA LEU A 64 -15.70 32.16 7.43
C LEU A 64 -16.21 30.72 7.59
N LEU A 65 -16.67 30.10 6.52
CA LEU A 65 -17.08 28.69 6.48
C LEU A 65 -15.95 27.73 6.09
N GLY A 66 -14.97 28.22 5.33
CA GLY A 66 -13.81 27.42 4.94
C GLY A 66 -12.97 28.04 3.83
N VAL A 67 -11.92 27.31 3.44
CA VAL A 67 -10.99 27.69 2.38
C VAL A 67 -10.91 26.55 1.38
N LEU A 68 -11.19 26.84 0.10
CA LEU A 68 -11.18 25.86 -1.00
C LEU A 68 -10.25 26.35 -2.10
N ASP A 69 -9.26 25.54 -2.48
CA ASP A 69 -8.24 25.90 -3.46
C ASP A 69 -7.68 27.32 -3.26
N GLY A 70 -7.39 27.70 -2.01
CA GLY A 70 -6.85 29.02 -1.66
C GLY A 70 -7.82 30.21 -1.79
N GLY A 71 -9.10 29.97 -2.09
CA GLY A 71 -10.16 30.96 -1.99
C GLY A 71 -10.96 30.82 -0.68
N THR A 72 -11.40 31.94 -0.11
CA THR A 72 -12.14 31.94 1.17
C THR A 72 -13.64 32.04 0.95
N PHE A 73 -14.43 31.27 1.69
CA PHE A 73 -15.89 31.26 1.58
C PHE A 73 -16.54 31.79 2.85
N HIS A 74 -17.40 32.80 2.71
CA HIS A 74 -18.05 33.50 3.82
C HIS A 74 -19.57 33.53 3.66
N ILE A 75 -20.28 33.73 4.76
CA ILE A 75 -21.73 33.95 4.81
C ILE A 75 -22.06 34.89 5.97
N ASP A 76 -23.14 35.66 5.86
CA ASP A 76 -23.69 36.39 7.00
C ASP A 76 -24.15 35.42 8.11
N ALA A 77 -23.80 35.71 9.36
CA ALA A 77 -24.06 34.82 10.49
C ALA A 77 -25.55 34.65 10.77
N ASP A 78 -26.36 35.71 10.65
CA ASP A 78 -27.81 35.63 10.86
C ASP A 78 -28.46 34.81 9.75
N LEU A 79 -27.99 34.94 8.51
CA LEU A 79 -28.40 34.07 7.40
C LEU A 79 -27.99 32.62 7.64
N TYR A 80 -26.78 32.36 8.13
CA TYR A 80 -26.32 31.00 8.44
C TYR A 80 -27.20 30.33 9.51
N GLU A 81 -27.57 31.07 10.56
CA GLU A 81 -28.51 30.60 11.57
C GLU A 81 -29.92 30.39 11.02
N ALA A 82 -30.42 31.34 10.21
CA ALA A 82 -31.74 31.27 9.59
C ALA A 82 -31.89 30.06 8.63
N LEU A 83 -30.80 29.67 7.97
CA LEU A 83 -30.74 28.47 7.13
C LEU A 83 -30.53 27.17 7.93
N GLY A 84 -30.45 27.24 9.26
CA GLY A 84 -30.27 26.07 10.13
C GLY A 84 -28.83 25.54 10.18
N ARG A 85 -27.84 26.42 10.00
CA ARG A 85 -26.40 26.09 9.98
C ARG A 85 -26.04 25.00 8.96
N PRO A 86 -26.42 25.18 7.67
CA PRO A 86 -26.22 24.14 6.67
C PRO A 86 -24.73 23.89 6.41
N ARG A 87 -24.43 22.77 5.74
CA ARG A 87 -23.20 22.66 4.96
C ARG A 87 -23.48 23.14 3.54
N LEU A 88 -22.55 23.87 2.96
CA LEU A 88 -22.72 24.45 1.63
C LEU A 88 -21.82 23.73 0.62
N VAL A 89 -22.37 23.43 -0.56
CA VAL A 89 -21.63 22.88 -1.69
C VAL A 89 -21.56 23.93 -2.79
N LEU A 90 -20.35 24.35 -3.12
CA LEU A 90 -20.10 25.23 -4.27
C LEU A 90 -20.03 24.40 -5.55
N ASP A 91 -20.82 24.77 -6.55
CA ASP A 91 -20.87 24.12 -7.87
C ASP A 91 -20.81 25.17 -8.98
N VAL A 92 -20.79 24.72 -10.24
CA VAL A 92 -20.92 25.57 -11.42
C VAL A 92 -22.01 25.04 -12.35
N GLU A 93 -22.70 25.94 -13.02
CA GLU A 93 -23.75 25.61 -14.00
C GLU A 93 -23.71 26.57 -15.19
N GLU A 94 -24.35 26.20 -16.30
CA GLU A 94 -24.49 27.08 -17.46
C GLU A 94 -25.27 28.35 -17.09
N GLY A 95 -24.69 29.50 -17.37
CA GLY A 95 -25.31 30.77 -17.01
C GLY A 95 -24.34 31.94 -17.00
N THR A 96 -24.91 33.14 -17.01
CA THR A 96 -24.13 34.38 -16.86
C THR A 96 -24.18 34.81 -15.39
N PRO A 97 -23.03 35.11 -14.75
CA PRO A 97 -23.02 35.64 -13.39
C PRO A 97 -23.74 37.00 -13.32
N GLY A 98 -24.47 37.25 -12.23
CA GLY A 98 -25.08 38.54 -11.93
C GLY A 98 -24.27 39.39 -10.94
N GLY A 99 -24.36 40.72 -11.04
CA GLY A 99 -23.84 41.64 -10.03
C GLY A 99 -22.30 41.61 -9.84
N PHE A 100 -21.86 41.44 -8.59
CA PHE A 100 -20.44 41.42 -8.18
C PHE A 100 -19.77 40.03 -8.35
N SER A 101 -20.32 39.14 -9.17
CA SER A 101 -19.81 37.79 -9.39
C SER A 101 -18.90 37.70 -10.63
N LEU A 102 -17.75 37.06 -10.47
CA LEU A 102 -16.88 36.61 -11.56
C LEU A 102 -17.49 35.41 -12.31
N ALA A 103 -17.12 35.23 -13.58
CA ALA A 103 -17.51 34.06 -14.36
C ALA A 103 -16.71 32.81 -13.96
N ALA A 104 -17.33 31.64 -14.01
CA ALA A 104 -16.65 30.37 -13.76
C ALA A 104 -15.86 29.84 -14.98
N GLY A 105 -15.84 30.62 -16.08
CA GLY A 105 -15.25 30.24 -17.37
C GLY A 105 -16.26 29.52 -18.28
N ASP A 106 -15.99 29.50 -19.59
CA ASP A 106 -16.74 28.71 -20.58
C ASP A 106 -18.27 28.83 -20.55
N GLY A 107 -18.80 30.02 -20.25
CA GLY A 107 -20.25 30.25 -20.15
C GLY A 107 -20.90 29.72 -18.88
N LEU A 108 -20.10 29.39 -17.86
CA LEU A 108 -20.55 28.91 -16.57
C LEU A 108 -20.56 30.02 -15.49
N ARG A 109 -21.46 29.87 -14.52
CA ARG A 109 -21.52 30.66 -13.28
C ARG A 109 -21.39 29.77 -12.05
N PHE A 110 -20.94 30.34 -10.94
CA PHE A 110 -20.94 29.66 -9.65
C PHE A 110 -22.32 29.65 -9.03
N VAL A 111 -22.66 28.56 -8.35
CA VAL A 111 -23.88 28.41 -7.55
C VAL A 111 -23.55 27.72 -6.23
N THR A 112 -24.37 27.98 -5.21
CA THR A 112 -24.24 27.33 -3.91
C THR A 112 -25.50 26.55 -3.61
N ARG A 113 -25.32 25.30 -3.21
CA ARG A 113 -26.39 24.40 -2.76
C ARG A 113 -26.25 24.13 -1.27
N ILE A 114 -27.37 24.00 -0.58
CA ILE A 114 -27.39 23.49 0.80
C ILE A 114 -27.29 21.97 0.70
N GLU A 115 -26.33 21.39 1.41
CA GLU A 115 -26.24 19.94 1.60
C GLU A 115 -27.41 19.54 2.50
N ASP A 116 -28.45 18.91 1.92
CA ASP A 116 -29.56 18.34 2.68
C ASP A 116 -28.97 17.32 3.68
N PRO A 117 -29.35 17.30 4.97
CA PRO A 117 -28.93 16.24 5.89
C PRO A 117 -29.23 14.82 5.37
N ALA A 118 -30.16 14.67 4.43
CA ALA A 118 -30.39 13.42 3.69
C ALA A 118 -29.37 13.16 2.58
N GLU A 119 -28.82 14.21 1.96
CA GLU A 119 -27.80 14.18 0.90
C GLU A 119 -26.34 14.26 1.44
N SER A 120 -26.15 14.64 2.71
CA SER A 120 -24.86 14.54 3.44
C SER A 120 -24.61 13.14 3.99
N ARG A 121 -25.53 12.21 3.75
CA ARG A 121 -25.08 10.86 3.47
C ARG A 121 -24.30 10.98 2.16
N VAL A 122 -22.96 10.95 2.24
CA VAL A 122 -22.22 10.05 1.32
C VAL A 122 -23.15 8.86 1.20
N PRO A 123 -23.69 8.51 0.01
CA PRO A 123 -24.71 7.49 -0.06
C PRO A 123 -24.21 6.39 0.85
N ALA A 124 -24.92 6.17 1.98
CA ALA A 124 -24.72 4.95 2.75
C ALA A 124 -24.89 3.94 1.66
N TYR A 125 -23.76 3.34 1.26
CA TYR A 125 -23.55 2.61 0.03
C TYR A 125 -24.91 2.36 -0.61
N THR A 126 -25.29 3.14 -1.64
CA THR A 126 -26.52 2.81 -2.36
C THR A 126 -26.36 1.34 -2.64
N PRO A 127 -27.19 0.43 -2.06
CA PRO A 127 -26.92 -0.98 -2.12
C PRO A 127 -26.68 -1.26 -3.57
N VAL A 128 -25.42 -1.54 -3.92
CA VAL A 128 -25.19 -1.86 -5.30
C VAL A 128 -26.04 -3.10 -5.47
N GLU A 129 -26.97 -3.04 -6.41
CA GLU A 129 -27.69 -4.21 -6.92
C GLU A 129 -26.75 -5.39 -6.78
N GLU A 130 -27.05 -6.32 -5.85
CA GLU A 130 -26.14 -7.35 -5.32
C GLU A 130 -24.89 -7.52 -6.19
N GLN A 131 -23.90 -6.65 -6.01
CA GLN A 131 -22.81 -6.61 -6.98
C GLN A 131 -22.02 -7.88 -6.74
N ILE A 132 -21.96 -8.75 -7.73
CA ILE A 132 -21.23 -10.01 -7.63
C ILE A 132 -19.80 -9.76 -8.07
N MET A 133 -18.86 -10.34 -7.35
CA MET A 133 -17.45 -10.43 -7.68
C MET A 133 -16.99 -11.87 -7.78
N LYS A 134 -15.99 -12.11 -8.62
CA LYS A 134 -15.24 -13.37 -8.63
C LYS A 134 -14.17 -13.38 -7.55
N ALA A 135 -14.07 -14.51 -6.87
CA ALA A 135 -13.03 -14.78 -5.89
C ALA A 135 -12.54 -16.22 -5.96
N ALA A 136 -11.26 -16.45 -5.68
CA ALA A 136 -10.73 -17.79 -5.42
C ALA A 136 -10.84 -18.09 -3.93
N VAL A 137 -11.65 -19.09 -3.58
CA VAL A 137 -12.03 -19.40 -2.20
C VAL A 137 -11.40 -20.71 -1.77
N VAL A 138 -10.77 -20.72 -0.60
CA VAL A 138 -10.39 -21.95 0.10
C VAL A 138 -11.62 -22.44 0.85
N THR A 139 -12.32 -23.43 0.29
CA THR A 139 -13.50 -24.04 0.93
C THR A 139 -13.11 -25.08 1.99
N ASP A 140 -12.02 -25.80 1.76
CA ASP A 140 -11.40 -26.73 2.69
C ASP A 140 -9.87 -26.64 2.58
N LEU A 141 -9.16 -26.81 3.69
CA LEU A 141 -7.69 -26.78 3.69
C LEU A 141 -7.12 -27.94 2.86
N GLY A 142 -6.12 -27.63 2.03
CA GLY A 142 -5.40 -28.60 1.19
C GLY A 142 -6.15 -29.06 -0.06
N LYS A 143 -7.34 -28.52 -0.34
CA LYS A 143 -8.05 -28.73 -1.61
C LYS A 143 -7.72 -27.61 -2.61
N PRO A 144 -7.90 -27.86 -3.92
CA PRO A 144 -7.87 -26.80 -4.91
C PRO A 144 -8.86 -25.69 -4.55
N LEU A 145 -8.48 -24.44 -4.82
CA LEU A 145 -9.34 -23.28 -4.60
C LEU A 145 -10.49 -23.30 -5.61
N GLU A 146 -11.66 -22.86 -5.15
CA GLU A 146 -12.86 -22.75 -5.97
C GLU A 146 -13.05 -21.31 -6.43
N ILE A 147 -13.24 -21.09 -7.74
CA ILE A 147 -13.67 -19.80 -8.25
C ILE A 147 -15.17 -19.65 -7.98
N GLN A 148 -15.54 -18.69 -7.14
CA GLN A 148 -16.91 -18.43 -6.74
C GLN A 148 -17.33 -17.01 -7.11
N ASP A 149 -18.61 -16.87 -7.39
CA ASP A 149 -19.31 -15.59 -7.54
C ASP A 149 -19.88 -15.23 -6.15
N LEU A 150 -19.31 -14.20 -5.51
CA LEU A 150 -19.64 -13.74 -4.16
C LEU A 150 -20.17 -12.29 -4.19
N PRO A 151 -20.99 -11.87 -3.22
CA PRO A 151 -21.31 -10.45 -3.08
C PRO A 151 -20.06 -9.61 -2.81
N VAL A 152 -19.95 -8.43 -3.44
CA VAL A 152 -18.95 -7.42 -3.12
C VAL A 152 -19.15 -6.99 -1.66
N PRO A 153 -18.11 -7.07 -0.81
CA PRO A 153 -18.22 -6.73 0.59
C PRO A 153 -18.37 -5.21 0.79
N GLU A 154 -19.14 -4.81 1.80
CA GLU A 154 -19.24 -3.41 2.22
C GLU A 154 -18.13 -3.07 3.24
N PRO A 155 -17.43 -1.94 3.11
CA PRO A 155 -16.42 -1.54 4.10
C PRO A 155 -17.09 -1.06 5.39
N GLY A 156 -16.73 -1.67 6.52
CA GLY A 156 -17.16 -1.24 7.85
C GLY A 156 -16.40 0.00 8.35
N PRO A 157 -16.70 0.48 9.58
CA PRO A 157 -16.00 1.61 10.19
C PRO A 157 -14.47 1.42 10.20
N GLY A 158 -13.73 2.44 9.78
CA GLY A 158 -12.27 2.40 9.69
C GLY A 158 -11.72 1.64 8.47
N GLN A 159 -12.57 1.09 7.61
CA GLN A 159 -12.15 0.26 6.49
C GLN A 159 -12.32 0.96 5.13
N VAL A 160 -11.61 0.44 4.14
CA VAL A 160 -11.73 0.79 2.72
C VAL A 160 -12.11 -0.44 1.92
N LEU A 161 -12.93 -0.26 0.89
CA LEU A 161 -13.13 -1.23 -0.17
C LEU A 161 -12.19 -0.89 -1.31
N VAL A 162 -11.38 -1.84 -1.73
CA VAL A 162 -10.42 -1.67 -2.82
C VAL A 162 -10.84 -2.56 -3.98
N ARG A 163 -10.98 -1.98 -5.18
CA ARG A 163 -11.18 -2.75 -6.41
C ARG A 163 -9.82 -3.23 -6.87
N MET A 164 -9.60 -4.54 -6.95
CA MET A 164 -8.30 -5.10 -7.32
C MET A 164 -7.97 -4.77 -8.78
N GLU A 165 -6.71 -4.45 -9.02
CA GLU A 165 -6.09 -4.37 -10.35
C GLU A 165 -5.02 -5.46 -10.48
N ALA A 166 -4.33 -5.77 -9.38
CA ALA A 166 -3.34 -6.82 -9.33
C ALA A 166 -3.25 -7.47 -7.93
N SER A 167 -2.93 -8.75 -7.86
CA SER A 167 -2.49 -9.41 -6.62
C SER A 167 -1.34 -10.37 -6.89
N GLY A 168 -0.25 -10.25 -6.14
CA GLY A 168 0.87 -11.18 -6.24
C GLY A 168 0.58 -12.53 -5.59
N LEU A 169 1.26 -13.57 -6.08
CA LEU A 169 1.24 -14.92 -5.51
C LEU A 169 2.51 -15.21 -4.72
N CYS A 170 2.35 -15.59 -3.45
CA CYS A 170 3.44 -16.03 -2.58
C CYS A 170 3.23 -17.45 -2.05
N HIS A 171 4.32 -18.06 -1.55
CA HIS A 171 4.23 -19.32 -0.82
C HIS A 171 3.35 -19.22 0.44
N THR A 172 3.28 -18.03 1.06
CA THR A 172 2.39 -17.77 2.20
C THR A 172 0.93 -18.08 1.86
N ASP A 173 0.45 -17.69 0.68
CA ASP A 173 -0.94 -17.94 0.26
C ASP A 173 -1.20 -19.45 0.07
N ILE A 174 -0.19 -20.17 -0.44
CA ILE A 174 -0.22 -21.63 -0.59
C ILE A 174 -0.25 -22.31 0.79
N HIS A 175 0.61 -21.89 1.72
CA HIS A 175 0.63 -22.40 3.10
C HIS A 175 -0.67 -22.09 3.85
N ALA A 176 -1.29 -20.94 3.59
CA ALA A 176 -2.60 -20.58 4.12
C ALA A 176 -3.66 -21.55 3.60
N ALA A 177 -3.73 -21.76 2.28
CA ALA A 177 -4.66 -22.68 1.65
C ALA A 177 -4.47 -24.14 2.10
N HIS A 178 -3.24 -24.57 2.34
CA HIS A 178 -2.94 -25.92 2.82
C HIS A 178 -3.09 -26.09 4.35
N GLY A 179 -3.04 -24.99 5.11
CA GLY A 179 -3.07 -25.03 6.57
C GLY A 179 -1.82 -25.66 7.19
N ASP A 180 -0.65 -25.32 6.65
CA ASP A 180 0.64 -25.92 7.00
C ASP A 180 1.21 -25.43 8.34
N TRP A 181 0.83 -24.22 8.77
CA TRP A 181 1.36 -23.59 9.97
C TRP A 181 0.62 -24.00 11.26
N PRO A 182 1.24 -23.82 12.45
CA PRO A 182 0.66 -24.28 13.73
C PRO A 182 -0.67 -23.61 14.08
N VAL A 183 -0.79 -22.32 13.81
CA VAL A 183 -2.07 -21.61 13.76
C VAL A 183 -2.56 -21.77 12.33
N LYS A 184 -3.85 -22.04 12.12
CA LYS A 184 -4.44 -22.25 10.79
C LYS A 184 -5.54 -21.23 10.53
N PRO A 185 -5.74 -20.80 9.27
CA PRO A 185 -6.93 -20.05 8.90
C PRO A 185 -8.17 -20.94 9.00
N GLN A 186 -9.36 -20.35 9.11
CA GLN A 186 -10.63 -21.08 9.14
C GLN A 186 -11.33 -20.96 7.79
N PRO A 187 -11.50 -22.06 7.03
CA PRO A 187 -12.34 -22.06 5.85
C PRO A 187 -13.83 -21.80 6.16
N PRO A 188 -14.60 -21.18 5.25
CA PRO A 188 -14.14 -20.63 3.98
C PRO A 188 -13.42 -19.27 4.15
N PHE A 189 -12.38 -19.03 3.34
CA PHE A 189 -11.72 -17.71 3.25
C PHE A 189 -11.11 -17.49 1.86
N ILE A 190 -10.87 -16.23 1.52
CA ILE A 190 -10.16 -15.81 0.29
C ILE A 190 -8.68 -15.56 0.65
N PRO A 191 -7.69 -16.24 0.03
CA PRO A 191 -6.27 -15.95 0.26
C PRO A 191 -5.78 -14.71 -0.53
N GLY A 192 -4.49 -14.40 -0.45
CA GLY A 192 -3.87 -13.26 -1.15
C GLY A 192 -3.60 -12.08 -0.23
N HIS A 193 -2.34 -11.64 -0.13
CA HIS A 193 -1.91 -10.54 0.73
C HIS A 193 -0.96 -9.55 0.05
N GLU A 194 -1.11 -9.46 -1.28
CA GLU A 194 -0.29 -8.64 -2.17
C GLU A 194 -1.18 -7.84 -3.13
N GLY A 195 -2.37 -7.46 -2.67
CA GLY A 195 -3.39 -6.79 -3.48
C GLY A 195 -3.07 -5.33 -3.72
N VAL A 196 -3.36 -4.84 -4.92
CA VAL A 196 -3.20 -3.44 -5.31
C VAL A 196 -4.39 -3.00 -6.14
N GLY A 197 -4.91 -1.82 -5.84
CA GLY A 197 -5.92 -1.19 -6.66
C GLY A 197 -6.45 0.13 -6.06
N PRO A 198 -7.34 0.83 -6.77
CA PRO A 198 -7.96 2.04 -6.27
C PRO A 198 -8.98 1.73 -5.17
N VAL A 199 -9.01 2.59 -4.15
CA VAL A 199 -10.09 2.61 -3.16
C VAL A 199 -11.39 2.97 -3.88
N GLN A 200 -12.35 2.04 -3.88
CA GLN A 200 -13.67 2.19 -4.48
C GLN A 200 -14.64 2.88 -3.52
N ALA A 201 -14.60 2.51 -2.23
CA ALA A 201 -15.46 3.06 -1.19
C ALA A 201 -14.74 3.10 0.16
N VAL A 202 -15.27 3.88 1.09
CA VAL A 202 -14.74 4.02 2.45
C VAL A 202 -15.86 3.86 3.46
N GLY A 203 -15.56 3.24 4.60
CA GLY A 203 -16.48 3.13 5.72
C GLY A 203 -16.43 4.34 6.65
N GLU A 204 -17.24 4.29 7.72
CA GLU A 204 -17.32 5.37 8.71
C GLU A 204 -15.96 5.70 9.34
N GLY A 205 -15.65 6.98 9.53
CA GLY A 205 -14.40 7.42 10.15
C GLY A 205 -13.18 7.44 9.23
N VAL A 206 -13.34 7.05 7.96
CA VAL A 206 -12.29 7.11 6.94
C VAL A 206 -12.50 8.31 6.02
N SER A 207 -11.41 9.00 5.67
CA SER A 207 -11.48 10.16 4.77
C SER A 207 -11.94 9.77 3.37
N ALA A 208 -12.97 10.45 2.86
CA ALA A 208 -13.45 10.30 1.49
C ALA A 208 -12.39 10.64 0.42
N GLU A 209 -11.34 11.37 0.78
CA GLU A 209 -10.20 11.67 -0.12
C GLU A 209 -9.38 10.43 -0.49
N LEU A 210 -9.57 9.29 0.20
CA LEU A 210 -8.95 8.04 -0.19
C LEU A 210 -9.59 7.46 -1.45
N VAL A 211 -10.87 7.74 -1.73
CA VAL A 211 -11.57 7.21 -2.91
C VAL A 211 -10.82 7.60 -4.20
N GLY A 212 -10.56 6.60 -5.04
CA GLY A 212 -9.79 6.72 -6.28
C GLY A 212 -8.27 6.69 -6.09
N LYS A 213 -7.74 6.81 -4.86
CA LYS A 213 -6.31 6.63 -4.62
C LYS A 213 -5.97 5.14 -4.68
N ARG A 214 -4.89 4.82 -5.38
CA ARG A 214 -4.37 3.45 -5.46
C ARG A 214 -3.60 3.11 -4.20
N VAL A 215 -3.93 1.98 -3.60
CA VAL A 215 -3.34 1.49 -2.37
C VAL A 215 -2.95 0.02 -2.51
N ALA A 216 -1.98 -0.39 -1.71
CA ALA A 216 -1.56 -1.77 -1.53
C ALA A 216 -2.13 -2.32 -0.22
N ILE A 217 -2.57 -3.57 -0.23
CA ILE A 217 -3.03 -4.36 0.92
C ILE A 217 -1.91 -5.34 1.28
N PRO A 218 -1.11 -5.06 2.33
CA PRO A 218 -0.02 -5.94 2.75
C PRO A 218 -0.50 -7.11 3.63
N TRP A 219 0.42 -8.02 3.94
CA TRP A 219 0.22 -9.10 4.92
C TRP A 219 -0.37 -8.62 6.24
N LEU A 220 0.21 -7.55 6.83
CA LEU A 220 -0.28 -6.99 8.08
C LEU A 220 -1.54 -6.15 7.81
N GLY A 221 -2.70 -6.79 7.92
CA GLY A 221 -4.01 -6.20 7.66
C GLY A 221 -4.51 -5.30 8.79
N SER A 222 -4.11 -5.53 10.05
CA SER A 222 -4.27 -4.56 11.15
C SER A 222 -3.37 -4.88 12.34
N SER A 223 -3.23 -3.91 13.26
CA SER A 223 -2.51 -4.06 14.53
C SER A 223 -3.16 -3.22 15.63
N CYS A 224 -2.87 -3.49 16.91
CA CYS A 224 -3.58 -2.84 18.01
C CYS A 224 -3.28 -1.34 18.20
N GLY A 225 -2.25 -0.79 17.54
CA GLY A 225 -1.88 0.63 17.59
C GLY A 225 -1.32 1.13 18.93
N THR A 226 -1.38 0.34 20.00
CA THR A 226 -1.14 0.82 21.38
C THR A 226 -0.07 0.06 22.13
N CYS A 227 0.30 -1.16 21.70
CA CYS A 227 1.36 -1.93 22.34
C CYS A 227 2.74 -1.31 22.05
N ARG A 228 3.75 -1.70 22.84
CA ARG A 228 5.14 -1.22 22.71
C ARG A 228 5.70 -1.37 21.29
N TYR A 229 5.27 -2.38 20.54
CA TYR A 229 5.73 -2.63 19.18
C TYR A 229 5.09 -1.65 18.20
N CYS A 230 3.76 -1.47 18.25
CA CYS A 230 3.06 -0.52 17.40
C CYS A 230 3.56 0.91 17.61
N VAL A 231 3.68 1.36 18.86
CA VAL A 231 4.11 2.75 19.16
C VAL A 231 5.59 3.01 18.86
N SER A 232 6.41 1.97 18.72
CA SER A 232 7.82 2.08 18.32
C SER A 232 8.05 1.92 16.82
N GLY A 233 6.99 1.82 16.01
CA GLY A 233 7.07 1.61 14.56
C GLY A 233 7.49 0.19 14.18
N TRP A 234 7.18 -0.79 15.03
CA TRP A 234 7.35 -2.23 14.79
C TRP A 234 6.01 -2.94 14.87
N GLU A 235 4.97 -2.39 14.24
CA GLU A 235 3.63 -2.96 14.23
C GLU A 235 3.59 -4.42 13.72
N THR A 236 4.58 -4.83 12.94
CA THR A 236 4.76 -6.20 12.46
C THR A 236 5.12 -7.21 13.55
N LEU A 237 5.45 -6.74 14.76
CA LEU A 237 5.63 -7.57 15.95
C LEU A 237 4.42 -7.48 16.90
N CYS A 238 3.32 -6.88 16.47
CA CYS A 238 2.10 -6.83 17.28
C CYS A 238 1.55 -8.23 17.51
N GLU A 239 1.37 -8.62 18.77
CA GLU A 239 0.80 -9.92 19.13
C GLU A 239 -0.71 -10.01 18.84
N SER A 240 -1.36 -8.88 18.54
CA SER A 240 -2.78 -8.79 18.14
C SER A 240 -2.93 -8.44 16.65
N GLN A 241 -1.96 -8.82 15.83
CA GLN A 241 -2.03 -8.64 14.39
C GLN A 241 -3.18 -9.44 13.76
N VAL A 242 -3.82 -8.84 12.77
CA VAL A 242 -4.75 -9.51 11.86
C VAL A 242 -4.11 -9.51 10.49
N ASN A 243 -4.07 -10.67 9.84
CA ASN A 243 -3.33 -10.85 8.60
C ASN A 243 -4.28 -11.06 7.41
N SER A 244 -4.07 -10.31 6.33
CA SER A 244 -4.84 -10.39 5.09
C SER A 244 -4.61 -11.73 4.39
N GLY A 245 -5.67 -12.31 3.81
CA GLY A 245 -5.61 -13.61 3.16
C GLY A 245 -5.36 -14.78 4.12
N TYR A 246 -5.63 -14.58 5.41
CA TYR A 246 -5.33 -15.55 6.46
C TYR A 246 -6.31 -15.49 7.64
N SER A 247 -6.26 -14.39 8.41
CA SER A 247 -7.18 -14.15 9.54
C SER A 247 -8.45 -13.43 9.08
N VAL A 248 -8.35 -12.74 7.95
CA VAL A 248 -9.44 -12.10 7.22
C VAL A 248 -9.25 -12.37 5.74
N ASP A 249 -10.31 -12.19 4.96
CA ASP A 249 -10.25 -12.35 3.51
C ASP A 249 -9.18 -11.47 2.85
N GLY A 250 -8.61 -12.01 1.79
CA GLY A 250 -7.48 -11.47 1.06
C GLY A 250 -7.85 -10.90 -0.29
N CYS A 251 -6.86 -10.93 -1.19
CA CYS A 251 -6.85 -10.18 -2.44
C CYS A 251 -7.03 -11.05 -3.69
N TYR A 252 -7.28 -12.35 -3.55
CA TYR A 252 -7.64 -13.22 -4.67
C TYR A 252 -9.13 -13.09 -5.01
N ALA A 253 -9.58 -11.85 -5.18
CA ALA A 253 -10.95 -11.47 -5.50
C ALA A 253 -10.95 -10.12 -6.23
N GLU A 254 -11.99 -9.82 -7.01
CA GLU A 254 -12.09 -8.53 -7.72
C GLU A 254 -12.22 -7.32 -6.76
N TYR A 255 -12.67 -7.56 -5.53
CA TYR A 255 -12.73 -6.55 -4.46
C TYR A 255 -12.27 -7.13 -3.12
N ALA A 256 -11.61 -6.31 -2.32
CA ALA A 256 -11.20 -6.66 -0.96
C ALA A 256 -11.43 -5.51 0.00
N VAL A 257 -11.83 -5.83 1.24
CA VAL A 257 -11.91 -4.86 2.34
C VAL A 257 -10.61 -4.88 3.13
N ALA A 258 -10.10 -3.70 3.46
CA ALA A 258 -8.89 -3.55 4.27
C ALA A 258 -9.05 -2.44 5.31
N ASP A 259 -8.30 -2.51 6.41
CA ASP A 259 -8.19 -1.41 7.36
C ASP A 259 -7.52 -0.20 6.70
N ALA A 260 -8.14 0.97 6.79
CA ALA A 260 -7.64 2.19 6.15
C ALA A 260 -6.27 2.63 6.70
N GLY A 261 -5.94 2.25 7.94
CA GLY A 261 -4.64 2.49 8.54
C GLY A 261 -3.57 1.50 8.09
N ALA A 262 -3.95 0.30 7.62
CA ALA A 262 -3.00 -0.71 7.19
C ALA A 262 -2.57 -0.56 5.72
N VAL A 263 -3.45 -0.06 4.86
CA VAL A 263 -3.16 0.11 3.44
C VAL A 263 -2.04 1.14 3.19
N VAL A 264 -1.21 0.90 2.18
CA VAL A 264 -0.09 1.79 1.83
C VAL A 264 -0.34 2.43 0.47
N PRO A 265 -0.30 3.77 0.33
CA PRO A 265 -0.45 4.43 -0.96
C PRO A 265 0.60 3.98 -1.98
N VAL A 266 0.15 3.64 -3.18
CA VAL A 266 1.04 3.30 -4.30
C VAL A 266 1.33 4.58 -5.09
N PRO A 267 2.60 5.04 -5.18
CA PRO A 267 2.94 6.26 -5.88
C PRO A 267 2.55 6.25 -7.36
N GLU A 268 2.32 7.45 -7.91
CA GLU A 268 2.25 7.62 -9.36
C GLU A 268 3.56 7.16 -10.00
N GLY A 269 3.47 6.38 -11.08
CA GLY A 269 4.64 5.81 -11.78
C GLY A 269 5.03 4.39 -11.38
N VAL A 270 4.51 3.85 -10.27
CA VAL A 270 4.60 2.40 -9.97
C VAL A 270 3.37 1.71 -10.55
N SER A 271 3.53 0.69 -11.40
CA SER A 271 2.39 -0.05 -11.94
C SER A 271 1.74 -0.92 -10.85
N SER A 272 0.45 -1.25 -10.97
CA SER A 272 -0.21 -2.17 -10.03
C SER A 272 0.40 -3.57 -10.09
N PHE A 273 0.78 -3.98 -11.31
CA PHE A 273 1.52 -5.22 -11.59
C PHE A 273 2.85 -5.31 -10.82
N ASP A 274 3.65 -4.25 -10.81
CA ASP A 274 4.92 -4.22 -10.07
C ASP A 274 4.70 -4.01 -8.56
N ALA A 275 3.72 -3.18 -8.19
CA ALA A 275 3.42 -2.87 -6.80
C ALA A 275 3.00 -4.11 -6.00
N ALA A 276 2.30 -5.06 -6.62
CA ALA A 276 1.82 -6.27 -5.98
C ALA A 276 2.98 -7.10 -5.37
N PRO A 277 3.98 -7.59 -6.14
CA PRO A 277 5.15 -8.27 -5.56
C PRO A 277 5.96 -7.44 -4.56
N LEU A 278 6.01 -6.11 -4.74
CA LEU A 278 6.72 -5.24 -3.80
C LEU A 278 6.06 -5.20 -2.41
N THR A 279 4.75 -5.42 -2.36
CA THR A 279 3.92 -5.39 -1.15
C THR A 279 4.23 -6.52 -0.16
N CYS A 280 4.86 -7.61 -0.62
CA CYS A 280 5.38 -8.67 0.25
C CYS A 280 6.84 -8.98 -0.01
N ALA A 281 7.20 -9.50 -1.19
CA ALA A 281 8.56 -9.91 -1.50
C ALA A 281 9.55 -8.74 -1.45
N GLY A 282 9.13 -7.57 -1.99
CA GLY A 282 9.94 -6.35 -1.95
C GLY A 282 10.19 -5.87 -0.53
N VAL A 283 9.13 -5.57 0.22
CA VAL A 283 9.24 -5.06 1.59
C VAL A 283 9.94 -6.04 2.54
N THR A 284 9.72 -7.35 2.40
CA THR A 284 10.37 -8.38 3.22
C THR A 284 11.87 -8.42 3.00
N THR A 285 12.30 -8.41 1.74
CA THR A 285 13.74 -8.48 1.42
C THR A 285 14.45 -7.16 1.67
N TYR A 286 13.79 -6.03 1.43
CA TYR A 286 14.28 -4.72 1.85
C TYR A 286 14.48 -4.66 3.37
N LYS A 287 13.50 -5.16 4.15
CA LYS A 287 13.62 -5.26 5.60
C LYS A 287 14.79 -6.13 6.03
N ALA A 288 14.97 -7.29 5.39
CA ALA A 288 16.09 -8.19 5.65
C ALA A 288 17.44 -7.48 5.49
N ILE A 289 17.63 -6.71 4.42
CA ILE A 289 18.85 -5.91 4.22
C ILE A 289 19.00 -4.82 5.28
N LYS A 290 17.91 -4.14 5.67
CA LYS A 290 17.94 -3.11 6.73
C LYS A 290 18.31 -3.67 8.10
N VAL A 291 17.71 -4.78 8.53
CA VAL A 291 17.99 -5.38 9.85
C VAL A 291 19.36 -6.06 9.88
N ALA A 292 19.85 -6.51 8.73
CA ALA A 292 21.24 -6.93 8.56
C ALA A 292 22.22 -5.77 8.79
N ARG A 293 21.78 -4.52 8.62
CA ARG A 293 22.64 -3.32 8.65
C ARG A 293 23.79 -3.45 7.66
N VAL A 294 23.49 -3.89 6.44
CA VAL A 294 24.50 -3.90 5.36
C VAL A 294 25.07 -2.49 5.23
N VAL A 295 26.39 -2.38 5.09
CA VAL A 295 27.07 -1.12 4.76
C VAL A 295 27.85 -1.26 3.45
N PRO A 296 28.21 -0.15 2.79
CA PRO A 296 28.96 -0.20 1.53
C PRO A 296 30.24 -1.04 1.64
N ALA A 297 30.55 -1.76 0.56
CA ALA A 297 31.70 -2.66 0.40
C ALA A 297 31.68 -3.96 1.23
N GLU A 298 30.60 -4.27 1.95
CA GLU A 298 30.42 -5.59 2.57
C GLU A 298 30.09 -6.67 1.54
N ARG A 299 30.52 -7.91 1.82
CA ARG A 299 30.15 -9.09 1.03
C ARG A 299 28.84 -9.68 1.52
N VAL A 300 27.84 -9.71 0.64
CA VAL A 300 26.48 -10.18 0.96
C VAL A 300 26.19 -11.46 0.18
N ALA A 301 25.98 -12.57 0.89
CA ALA A 301 25.51 -13.80 0.28
C ALA A 301 23.97 -13.89 0.35
N VAL A 302 23.30 -14.10 -0.78
CA VAL A 302 21.84 -14.28 -0.86
C VAL A 302 21.54 -15.73 -1.24
N PHE A 303 20.93 -16.49 -0.33
CA PHE A 303 20.56 -17.89 -0.54
C PHE A 303 19.09 -18.01 -0.97
N GLY A 304 18.88 -18.39 -2.23
CA GLY A 304 17.60 -18.50 -2.93
C GLY A 304 17.29 -17.24 -3.74
N VAL A 305 17.18 -17.38 -5.07
CA VAL A 305 16.95 -16.30 -6.05
C VAL A 305 15.67 -16.53 -6.86
N GLY A 306 14.60 -16.96 -6.18
CA GLY A 306 13.25 -16.94 -6.74
C GLY A 306 12.57 -15.58 -6.54
N GLY A 307 11.26 -15.62 -6.27
CA GLY A 307 10.44 -14.43 -6.08
C GLY A 307 10.95 -13.42 -5.05
N LEU A 308 11.52 -13.86 -3.92
CA LEU A 308 12.13 -12.93 -2.96
C LEU A 308 13.53 -12.52 -3.40
N GLY A 309 14.37 -13.49 -3.77
CA GLY A 309 15.80 -13.23 -3.95
C GLY A 309 16.15 -12.33 -5.12
N HIS A 310 15.34 -12.29 -6.17
CA HIS A 310 15.53 -11.34 -7.26
C HIS A 310 15.49 -9.88 -6.78
N LEU A 311 14.70 -9.56 -5.75
CA LEU A 311 14.66 -8.23 -5.12
C LEU A 311 15.77 -8.06 -4.08
N ALA A 312 16.06 -9.10 -3.28
CA ALA A 312 17.12 -9.05 -2.27
C ALA A 312 18.50 -8.73 -2.87
N VAL A 313 18.84 -9.32 -4.03
CA VAL A 313 20.08 -9.03 -4.77
C VAL A 313 20.18 -7.54 -5.09
N GLN A 314 19.10 -6.95 -5.60
CA GLN A 314 19.06 -5.54 -5.98
C GLN A 314 19.17 -4.63 -4.75
N TYR A 315 18.47 -4.92 -3.65
CA TYR A 315 18.58 -4.13 -2.42
C TYR A 315 19.97 -4.20 -1.80
N ALA A 316 20.60 -5.38 -1.76
CA ALA A 316 21.97 -5.52 -1.28
C ALA A 316 22.96 -4.69 -2.12
N ARG A 317 22.80 -4.72 -3.46
CA ARG A 317 23.59 -3.90 -4.39
C ARG A 317 23.34 -2.41 -4.20
N LEU A 318 22.10 -1.99 -3.98
CA LEU A 318 21.74 -0.58 -3.79
C LEU A 318 22.43 0.04 -2.56
N VAL A 319 22.64 -0.74 -1.51
CA VAL A 319 23.41 -0.31 -0.32
C VAL A 319 24.93 -0.26 -0.60
N GLY A 320 25.38 -0.85 -1.72
CA GLY A 320 26.79 -0.92 -2.11
C GLY A 320 27.48 -2.21 -1.69
N GLY A 321 26.73 -3.27 -1.41
CA GLY A 321 27.29 -4.60 -1.12
C GLY A 321 27.76 -5.32 -2.38
N PHE A 322 28.79 -6.17 -2.22
CA PHE A 322 29.22 -7.14 -3.24
C PHE A 322 28.43 -8.43 -3.06
N VAL A 323 27.62 -8.79 -4.05
CA VAL A 323 26.57 -9.79 -3.89
C VAL A 323 26.97 -11.13 -4.51
N THR A 324 27.01 -12.17 -3.69
CA THR A 324 27.08 -13.57 -4.15
C THR A 324 25.69 -14.20 -4.05
N ALA A 325 25.12 -14.59 -5.19
CA ALA A 325 23.81 -15.24 -5.25
C ALA A 325 23.96 -16.76 -5.29
N VAL A 326 23.21 -17.47 -4.45
CA VAL A 326 23.24 -18.94 -4.34
C VAL A 326 21.86 -19.50 -4.65
N ASP A 327 21.77 -20.42 -5.60
CA ASP A 327 20.52 -21.10 -5.97
C ASP A 327 20.82 -22.52 -6.48
N LEU A 328 19.78 -23.30 -6.74
CA LEU A 328 19.87 -24.62 -7.37
C LEU A 328 19.68 -24.53 -8.89
N GLU A 329 18.90 -23.56 -9.36
CA GLU A 329 18.43 -23.50 -10.74
C GLU A 329 19.28 -22.52 -11.59
N PRO A 330 19.89 -22.97 -12.70
CA PRO A 330 20.73 -22.13 -13.54
C PRO A 330 20.04 -20.85 -14.05
N ASP A 331 18.76 -20.92 -14.40
CA ASP A 331 18.02 -19.77 -14.94
C ASP A 331 17.83 -18.68 -13.88
N LYS A 332 17.58 -19.07 -12.61
CA LYS A 332 17.50 -18.15 -11.47
C LYS A 332 18.83 -17.48 -11.16
N LEU A 333 19.93 -18.22 -11.31
CA LEU A 333 21.28 -17.63 -11.21
C LEU A 333 21.58 -16.68 -12.37
N GLY A 334 21.16 -17.03 -13.58
CA GLY A 334 21.24 -16.15 -14.74
C GLY A 334 20.48 -14.85 -14.50
N LEU A 335 19.28 -14.93 -13.92
CA LEU A 335 18.52 -13.77 -13.49
C LEU A 335 19.26 -12.96 -12.42
N ALA A 336 19.78 -13.60 -11.38
CA ALA A 336 20.56 -12.96 -10.31
C ALA A 336 21.70 -12.11 -10.89
N HIS A 337 22.43 -12.68 -11.85
CA HIS A 337 23.54 -12.00 -12.49
C HIS A 337 23.08 -10.79 -13.32
N ARG A 338 21.99 -10.92 -14.10
CA ARG A 338 21.40 -9.78 -14.83
C ARG A 338 20.95 -8.64 -13.90
N LEU A 339 20.42 -9.00 -12.73
CA LEU A 339 20.00 -8.05 -11.69
C LEU A 339 21.16 -7.52 -10.84
N GLY A 340 22.38 -7.93 -11.14
CA GLY A 340 23.59 -7.32 -10.61
C GLY A 340 24.28 -8.08 -9.48
N ALA A 341 24.08 -9.39 -9.35
CA ALA A 341 24.95 -10.23 -8.54
C ALA A 341 26.36 -10.29 -9.15
N ASP A 342 27.38 -10.04 -8.32
CA ASP A 342 28.80 -10.06 -8.70
C ASP A 342 29.32 -11.50 -8.90
N GLN A 343 28.77 -12.44 -8.13
CA GLN A 343 29.06 -13.86 -8.25
C GLN A 343 27.76 -14.67 -8.17
N ILE A 344 27.72 -15.79 -8.88
CA ILE A 344 26.64 -16.77 -8.81
C ILE A 344 27.22 -18.13 -8.43
N VAL A 345 26.50 -18.89 -7.59
CA VAL A 345 26.91 -20.22 -7.14
C VAL A 345 25.74 -21.18 -7.26
N ASN A 346 25.92 -22.22 -8.06
CA ASN A 346 24.96 -23.31 -8.17
C ASN A 346 25.23 -24.37 -7.10
N ALA A 347 24.37 -24.41 -6.06
CA ALA A 347 24.52 -25.30 -4.91
C ALA A 347 24.20 -26.77 -5.20
N ARG A 348 23.75 -27.11 -6.41
CA ARG A 348 23.59 -28.48 -6.89
C ARG A 348 24.90 -29.07 -7.40
N THR A 349 25.79 -28.22 -7.91
CA THR A 349 27.04 -28.62 -8.59
C THR A 349 28.29 -28.24 -7.81
N HIS A 350 28.21 -27.25 -6.92
CA HIS A 350 29.32 -26.75 -6.11
C HIS A 350 28.91 -26.66 -4.64
N ASP A 351 29.88 -26.66 -3.72
CA ASP A 351 29.64 -26.34 -2.32
C ASP A 351 29.61 -24.81 -2.14
N PRO A 352 28.46 -24.20 -1.77
CA PRO A 352 28.37 -22.77 -1.53
C PRO A 352 29.37 -22.24 -0.50
N VAL A 353 29.67 -23.03 0.54
CA VAL A 353 30.57 -22.60 1.60
C VAL A 353 31.97 -22.37 1.03
N GLU A 354 32.48 -23.34 0.28
CA GLU A 354 33.82 -23.25 -0.33
C GLU A 354 33.90 -22.12 -1.36
N GLU A 355 32.90 -21.97 -2.21
CA GLU A 355 32.88 -20.92 -3.25
C GLU A 355 32.79 -19.52 -2.65
N ILE A 356 31.98 -19.32 -1.61
CA ILE A 356 31.89 -18.03 -0.90
C ILE A 356 33.20 -17.75 -0.15
N LYS A 357 33.81 -18.75 0.49
CA LYS A 357 35.10 -18.57 1.20
C LYS A 357 36.23 -18.21 0.24
N LYS A 358 36.30 -18.84 -0.94
CA LYS A 358 37.26 -18.46 -2.01
C LYS A 358 37.07 -17.01 -2.47
N ALA A 359 35.84 -16.52 -2.47
CA ALA A 359 35.51 -15.14 -2.82
C ALA A 359 35.75 -14.12 -1.69
N GLY A 360 36.22 -14.56 -0.51
CA GLY A 360 36.53 -13.71 0.65
C GLY A 360 35.54 -13.81 1.81
N GLY A 361 34.62 -14.80 1.79
CA GLY A 361 33.62 -15.04 2.83
C GLY A 361 32.46 -14.04 2.81
N ALA A 362 31.45 -14.23 3.65
CA ALA A 362 30.29 -13.35 3.72
C ALA A 362 30.28 -12.50 5.02
N ASP A 363 30.13 -11.19 4.90
CA ASP A 363 29.91 -10.31 6.06
C ASP A 363 28.43 -10.31 6.47
N VAL A 364 27.55 -10.58 5.52
CA VAL A 364 26.11 -10.82 5.71
C VAL A 364 25.69 -12.01 4.86
N ALA A 365 24.90 -12.92 5.41
CA ALA A 365 24.21 -13.97 4.66
C ALA A 365 22.71 -13.88 4.88
N VAL A 366 21.95 -13.62 3.81
CA VAL A 366 20.48 -13.54 3.82
C VAL A 366 19.90 -14.83 3.25
N VAL A 367 19.05 -15.51 4.02
CA VAL A 367 18.53 -16.83 3.65
C VAL A 367 17.03 -16.77 3.40
N LEU A 368 16.68 -16.94 2.12
CA LEU A 368 15.32 -16.91 1.61
C LEU A 368 14.83 -18.32 1.27
N ALA A 369 15.75 -19.23 0.91
CA ALA A 369 15.44 -20.64 0.72
C ALA A 369 15.06 -21.30 2.06
N ALA A 370 13.82 -21.79 2.15
CA ALA A 370 13.25 -22.42 3.35
C ALA A 370 13.76 -23.86 3.58
N SER A 371 15.08 -24.07 3.58
CA SER A 371 15.71 -25.36 3.84
C SER A 371 16.80 -25.25 4.92
N PRO A 372 16.82 -26.12 5.95
CA PRO A 372 17.85 -26.08 7.00
C PRO A 372 19.28 -26.09 6.45
N LYS A 373 19.52 -26.87 5.39
CA LYS A 373 20.82 -26.95 4.70
C LYS A 373 21.30 -25.57 4.21
N ALA A 374 20.42 -24.75 3.63
CA ALA A 374 20.79 -23.43 3.15
C ALA A 374 21.20 -22.50 4.30
N PHE A 375 20.48 -22.54 5.43
CA PHE A 375 20.83 -21.77 6.63
C PHE A 375 22.17 -22.20 7.22
N GLU A 376 22.45 -23.50 7.30
CA GLU A 376 23.73 -24.01 7.79
C GLU A 376 24.90 -23.65 6.88
N GLN A 377 24.71 -23.73 5.56
CA GLN A 377 25.69 -23.28 4.57
C GLN A 377 25.92 -21.78 4.68
N ALA A 378 24.87 -20.98 4.84
CA ALA A 378 24.97 -19.54 5.06
C ALA A 378 25.76 -19.20 6.33
N TYR A 379 25.47 -19.86 7.45
CA TYR A 379 26.22 -19.69 8.71
C TYR A 379 27.72 -19.98 8.51
N ARG A 380 28.05 -21.12 7.89
CA ARG A 380 29.45 -21.54 7.66
C ARG A 380 30.20 -20.64 6.67
N SER A 381 29.47 -19.89 5.85
CA SER A 381 30.03 -18.95 4.88
C SER A 381 30.49 -17.63 5.54
N LEU A 382 30.04 -17.33 6.76
CA LEU A 382 30.27 -16.05 7.41
C LEU A 382 31.72 -15.77 7.78
N ASN A 383 32.11 -14.51 7.67
CA ASN A 383 33.33 -13.95 8.24
C ASN A 383 33.18 -13.72 9.75
N ARG A 384 34.29 -13.40 10.41
CA ARG A 384 34.25 -12.92 11.80
C ARG A 384 33.49 -11.59 11.83
N GLY A 385 32.59 -11.42 12.79
CA GLY A 385 31.63 -10.32 12.86
C GLY A 385 30.44 -10.47 11.91
N GLY A 386 30.33 -11.60 11.20
CA GLY A 386 29.30 -11.82 10.20
C GLY A 386 27.89 -11.94 10.79
N ARG A 387 26.88 -11.65 9.95
CA ARG A 387 25.46 -11.71 10.33
C ARG A 387 24.70 -12.70 9.45
N LEU A 388 24.09 -13.70 10.07
CA LEU A 388 23.09 -14.56 9.45
C LEU A 388 21.71 -13.93 9.60
N VAL A 389 21.01 -13.72 8.49
CA VAL A 389 19.65 -13.17 8.46
C VAL A 389 18.69 -14.26 7.98
N MET A 390 17.82 -14.69 8.88
CA MET A 390 16.83 -15.73 8.64
C MET A 390 15.51 -15.10 8.19
N VAL A 391 15.07 -15.45 6.98
CA VAL A 391 13.82 -14.91 6.38
C VAL A 391 12.87 -16.04 5.98
N GLY A 392 13.37 -17.07 5.29
CA GLY A 392 12.56 -18.21 4.89
C GLY A 392 11.98 -18.98 6.08
N LEU A 393 10.75 -19.51 5.92
CA LEU A 393 10.03 -20.25 6.97
C LEU A 393 9.81 -21.71 6.52
N PRO A 394 10.65 -22.67 6.95
CA PRO A 394 10.40 -24.09 6.72
C PRO A 394 9.08 -24.53 7.37
N ALA A 395 8.23 -25.25 6.64
CA ALA A 395 6.91 -25.67 7.11
C ALA A 395 6.97 -26.59 8.34
N ASP A 396 8.03 -27.38 8.48
CA ASP A 396 8.25 -28.34 9.56
C ASP A 396 8.89 -27.71 10.82
N ASN A 397 9.07 -26.39 10.85
CA ASN A 397 9.77 -25.68 11.94
C ASN A 397 11.14 -26.30 12.25
N ALA A 398 11.85 -26.75 11.21
CA ALA A 398 13.15 -27.38 11.37
C ALA A 398 14.19 -26.43 12.01
N ALA A 399 15.00 -27.00 12.91
CA ALA A 399 16.11 -26.32 13.53
C ALA A 399 17.39 -26.41 12.70
N ILE A 400 18.33 -25.51 12.97
CA ILE A 400 19.67 -25.50 12.37
C ILE A 400 20.73 -25.68 13.47
N ASN A 401 21.89 -26.23 13.13
CA ASN A 401 23.00 -26.32 14.07
C ASN A 401 23.80 -25.00 14.13
N VAL A 402 23.79 -24.32 15.28
CA VAL A 402 24.59 -23.12 15.55
C VAL A 402 25.64 -23.43 16.61
N PRO A 403 26.92 -23.66 16.24
CA PRO A 403 27.95 -24.03 17.19
C PRO A 403 28.34 -22.85 18.09
N ILE A 404 28.03 -22.95 19.39
CA ILE A 404 28.23 -21.88 20.39
C ILE A 404 29.68 -21.38 20.41
N PHE A 405 30.66 -22.28 20.47
CA PHE A 405 32.07 -21.91 20.62
C PHE A 405 32.56 -21.09 19.41
N GLU A 406 32.24 -21.53 18.19
CA GLU A 406 32.60 -20.81 16.97
C GLU A 406 31.83 -19.49 16.84
N THR A 407 30.53 -19.48 17.17
CA THR A 407 29.69 -18.27 17.16
C THR A 407 30.32 -17.18 18.02
N VAL A 408 30.70 -17.54 19.26
CA VAL A 408 31.29 -16.61 20.23
C VAL A 408 32.67 -16.11 19.78
N LEU A 409 33.58 -17.00 19.36
CA LEU A 409 34.94 -16.58 18.97
C LEU A 409 34.97 -15.78 17.65
N SER A 410 34.01 -16.04 16.77
CA SER A 410 33.85 -15.31 15.52
C SER A 410 33.00 -14.06 15.68
N GLY A 411 32.31 -13.84 16.81
CA GLY A 411 31.43 -12.70 17.00
C GLY A 411 30.26 -12.66 16.02
N ILE A 412 29.72 -13.83 15.66
CA ILE A 412 28.62 -13.96 14.69
C ILE A 412 27.29 -13.57 15.34
N SER A 413 26.43 -12.90 14.57
CA SER A 413 25.04 -12.62 14.94
C SER A 413 24.06 -13.46 14.12
N VAL A 414 23.01 -13.98 14.75
CA VAL A 414 21.88 -14.62 14.08
C VAL A 414 20.65 -13.75 14.29
N ILE A 415 20.01 -13.33 13.19
CA ILE A 415 18.97 -12.30 13.17
C ILE A 415 17.74 -12.89 12.46
N GLY A 416 16.59 -12.90 13.13
CA GLY A 416 15.31 -13.13 12.45
C GLY A 416 14.83 -11.85 11.77
N SER A 417 14.40 -11.95 10.51
CA SER A 417 13.75 -10.84 9.80
C SER A 417 12.33 -11.24 9.41
N ILE A 418 11.37 -10.51 9.96
CA ILE A 418 9.96 -10.59 9.59
C ILE A 418 9.64 -9.59 8.46
N VAL A 419 8.40 -9.57 7.97
CA VAL A 419 7.89 -8.57 7.03
C VAL A 419 8.20 -7.14 7.48
N GLY A 420 8.42 -6.22 6.53
CA GLY A 420 8.65 -4.82 6.84
C GLY A 420 7.37 -4.05 7.17
N THR A 421 7.57 -2.87 7.73
CA THR A 421 6.51 -1.94 8.18
C THR A 421 5.89 -1.18 7.00
N ARG A 422 4.82 -0.41 7.24
CA ARG A 422 4.25 0.50 6.23
C ARG A 422 5.26 1.54 5.74
N GLN A 423 6.14 1.99 6.63
CA GLN A 423 7.25 2.87 6.29
C GLN A 423 8.27 2.17 5.38
N ASP A 424 8.62 0.91 5.68
CA ASP A 424 9.51 0.12 4.84
C ASP A 424 8.91 -0.09 3.42
N LEU A 425 7.60 -0.35 3.32
CA LEU A 425 6.92 -0.49 2.02
C LEU A 425 6.89 0.83 1.23
N SER A 426 6.68 1.96 1.91
CA SER A 426 6.73 3.29 1.28
C SER A 426 8.13 3.58 0.70
N GLU A 427 9.19 3.20 1.40
CA GLU A 427 10.58 3.32 0.91
C GLU A 427 10.82 2.41 -0.30
N VAL A 428 10.30 1.18 -0.28
CA VAL A 428 10.37 0.25 -1.41
C VAL A 428 9.71 0.84 -2.66
N PHE A 429 8.50 1.40 -2.54
CA PHE A 429 7.85 2.04 -3.68
C PHE A 429 8.63 3.26 -4.18
N ALA A 430 9.20 4.08 -3.28
CA ALA A 430 10.01 5.21 -3.67
C ALA A 430 11.28 4.79 -4.45
N LEU A 431 11.95 3.71 -4.02
CA LEU A 431 13.10 3.15 -4.72
C LEU A 431 12.72 2.64 -6.12
N HIS A 432 11.60 1.91 -6.22
CA HIS A 432 11.13 1.38 -7.49
C HIS A 432 10.71 2.50 -8.46
N ALA A 433 9.95 3.48 -7.99
CA ALA A 433 9.57 4.66 -8.78
C ALA A 433 10.79 5.44 -9.30
N ALA A 434 11.89 5.43 -8.55
CA ALA A 434 13.16 6.03 -8.94
C ALA A 434 14.00 5.15 -9.91
N GLY A 435 13.45 4.03 -10.38
CA GLY A 435 14.12 3.09 -11.29
C GLY A 435 15.29 2.34 -10.65
N ARG A 436 15.31 2.20 -9.32
CA ARG A 436 16.41 1.55 -8.59
C ARG A 436 16.24 0.05 -8.45
N THR A 437 15.03 -0.45 -8.63
CA THR A 437 14.71 -1.87 -8.63
C THR A 437 13.83 -2.22 -9.82
N GLN A 438 13.93 -3.47 -10.27
CA GLN A 438 13.09 -4.06 -11.28
C GLN A 438 12.37 -5.27 -10.68
N VAL A 439 11.05 -5.34 -10.87
CA VAL A 439 10.25 -6.51 -10.54
C VAL A 439 10.26 -7.43 -11.76
N ILE A 440 10.51 -8.71 -11.53
CA ILE A 440 10.39 -9.75 -12.56
C ILE A 440 9.17 -10.59 -12.20
N ALA A 441 8.13 -10.46 -13.02
CA ALA A 441 6.85 -11.07 -12.79
C ALA A 441 6.17 -11.45 -14.11
N GLU A 442 5.30 -12.45 -14.05
CA GLU A 442 4.47 -12.89 -15.15
C GLU A 442 2.98 -12.75 -14.79
N PRO A 443 2.13 -12.26 -15.71
CA PRO A 443 0.70 -12.17 -15.48
C PRO A 443 0.04 -13.55 -15.51
N ARG A 444 -1.00 -13.70 -14.69
CA ARG A 444 -1.93 -14.83 -14.67
C ARG A 444 -3.34 -14.28 -14.49
N ARG A 445 -4.35 -15.05 -14.90
CA ARG A 445 -5.75 -14.77 -14.57
C ARG A 445 -6.10 -15.46 -13.26
N LEU A 446 -7.05 -14.91 -12.51
CA LEU A 446 -7.45 -15.50 -11.23
C LEU A 446 -8.00 -16.93 -11.37
N ASP A 447 -8.63 -17.27 -12.50
CA ASP A 447 -9.12 -18.63 -12.77
C ASP A 447 -8.00 -19.67 -12.95
N GLU A 448 -6.74 -19.23 -13.08
CA GLU A 448 -5.53 -20.06 -13.18
C GLU A 448 -4.82 -20.21 -11.82
N VAL A 449 -5.48 -19.89 -10.71
CA VAL A 449 -4.86 -19.86 -9.37
C VAL A 449 -4.26 -21.21 -8.95
N ASN A 450 -4.92 -22.32 -9.27
CA ASN A 450 -4.46 -23.66 -8.89
C ASN A 450 -3.23 -24.07 -9.72
N GLU A 451 -3.24 -23.82 -11.03
CA GLU A 451 -2.08 -24.03 -11.90
C GLU A 451 -0.89 -23.16 -11.47
N SER A 452 -1.19 -21.92 -11.07
CA SER A 452 -0.18 -20.97 -10.57
C SER A 452 0.46 -21.45 -9.26
N PHE A 453 -0.32 -22.07 -8.36
CA PHE A 453 0.21 -22.70 -7.14
C PHE A 453 1.18 -23.84 -7.52
N ASP A 454 0.80 -24.70 -8.47
CA ASP A 454 1.64 -25.79 -8.94
C ASP A 454 2.93 -25.31 -9.62
N GLU A 455 2.87 -24.18 -10.34
CA GLU A 455 4.05 -23.55 -10.96
C GLU A 455 5.04 -23.05 -9.92
N VAL A 456 4.54 -22.38 -8.87
CA VAL A 456 5.36 -21.87 -7.78
C VAL A 456 5.98 -23.02 -6.97
N LEU A 457 5.18 -24.02 -6.59
CA LEU A 457 5.67 -25.21 -5.86
C LEU A 457 6.65 -26.03 -6.69
N GLY A 458 6.42 -26.14 -8.00
CA GLY A 458 7.32 -26.80 -8.93
C GLY A 458 8.59 -26.00 -9.27
N GLY A 459 8.71 -24.76 -8.76
CA GLY A 459 9.84 -23.88 -9.02
C GLY A 459 9.94 -23.39 -10.47
N ARG A 460 8.85 -23.47 -11.25
CA ARG A 460 8.79 -23.14 -12.68
C ARG A 460 8.65 -21.65 -12.97
N ALA A 461 8.12 -20.88 -12.03
CA ALA A 461 8.08 -19.41 -12.14
C ALA A 461 9.52 -18.85 -12.09
N GLU A 462 9.84 -17.93 -13.01
CA GLU A 462 11.17 -17.29 -13.04
C GLU A 462 11.43 -16.51 -11.74
N ALA A 463 10.44 -15.74 -11.30
CA ALA A 463 10.45 -15.04 -10.01
C ALA A 463 9.07 -14.90 -9.37
N ARG A 464 8.16 -14.10 -9.93
CA ARG A 464 6.84 -13.79 -9.37
C ARG A 464 5.73 -14.12 -10.37
N LEU A 465 4.58 -14.55 -9.85
CA LEU A 465 3.32 -14.57 -10.58
C LEU A 465 2.41 -13.50 -9.99
N VAL A 466 1.65 -12.82 -10.85
CA VAL A 466 0.72 -11.76 -10.48
C VAL A 466 -0.62 -12.00 -11.18
N PHE A 467 -1.69 -12.07 -10.41
CA PHE A 467 -3.04 -12.09 -10.94
C PHE A 467 -3.46 -10.68 -11.33
N GLU A 468 -3.95 -10.47 -12.56
CA GLU A 468 -4.54 -9.21 -13.03
C GLU A 468 -6.08 -9.33 -13.12
N PHE A 469 -6.77 -8.20 -12.91
CA PHE A 469 -8.23 -8.13 -12.75
C PHE A 469 -8.89 -7.17 -13.75
#